data_AF-A0A2V0P5E8-F1
#
_entry.id   AF-A0A2V0P5E8-F1
#
_cell.length_a   1.000
_cell.length_b   1.000
_cell.length_c   1.000
_cell.angle_alpha   90.00
_cell.angle_beta   90.00
_cell.angle_gamma   90.00
#
_symmetry.space_group_name_H-M   'P 1'
#
loop_
_entity.id
_entity.type
_entity.pdbx_description
1 polymer ?
#
loop_
_entity_poly.entity_id
_entity_poly.type
_entity_poly.pdbx_seq_one_letter_code
_entity_poly.pdbx_strand_id
1 'polypeptide(L)'
;MDDIKKAAAEAGAAVDTAMDKASGAVRSSLAWLAGAAKTGMESGQEVLESGKAKAAAAAELVNEQQDKAFGVLKEGVDYVVARPEIGYPLAAAATIAAFPGARRLLFRLTVGRFRSPEAVVEGAEQRLGTLGARIDDYGKEAQKLQARALSAHEEMTRGYSKLKAARSELQRLQSAVGKTERAAAAVLEDLRTVSKATPKATELRAEAAQKLAAVKQQHALLRKEVKWIAKLDV
;
A
#
# COMPACT_ATOMS: atom_id res chain seq x y z
N MET A 1 -21.70 -24.25 39.52
CA MET A 1 -21.10 -25.49 40.07
C MET A 1 -20.92 -26.55 38.99
N ASP A 2 -21.78 -26.60 37.96
CA ASP A 2 -21.69 -27.62 36.91
C ASP A 2 -20.61 -27.33 35.84
N ASP A 3 -20.32 -26.06 35.55
CA ASP A 3 -19.32 -25.69 34.53
C ASP A 3 -17.87 -26.01 34.95
N ILE A 4 -17.58 -25.92 36.26
CA ILE A 4 -16.25 -26.25 36.81
C ILE A 4 -16.06 -27.77 36.85
N LYS A 5 -17.12 -28.54 37.16
CA LYS A 5 -17.09 -30.01 37.11
C LYS A 5 -16.93 -30.50 35.67
N LYS A 6 -17.55 -29.81 34.70
CA LYS A 6 -17.46 -30.11 33.27
C LYS A 6 -16.06 -29.80 32.72
N ALA A 7 -15.49 -28.64 33.05
CA ALA A 7 -14.12 -28.30 32.70
C ALA A 7 -13.09 -29.24 33.34
N ALA A 8 -13.34 -29.71 34.57
CA ALA A 8 -12.50 -30.70 35.25
C ALA A 8 -12.56 -32.10 34.60
N ALA A 9 -13.75 -32.52 34.14
CA ALA A 9 -13.91 -33.78 33.42
C ALA A 9 -13.25 -33.76 32.03
N GLU A 10 -13.35 -32.63 31.31
CA GLU A 10 -12.72 -32.44 29.99
C GLU A 10 -11.19 -32.33 30.10
N ALA A 11 -10.67 -31.68 31.14
CA ALA A 11 -9.24 -31.64 31.42
C ALA A 11 -8.67 -33.01 31.83
N GLY A 12 -9.42 -33.79 32.63
CA GLY A 12 -9.04 -35.16 32.99
C GLY A 12 -8.94 -36.08 31.78
N ALA A 13 -9.94 -36.03 30.88
CA ALA A 13 -9.92 -36.81 29.65
C ALA A 13 -8.77 -36.42 28.70
N ALA A 14 -8.45 -35.12 28.60
CA ALA A 14 -7.33 -34.64 27.79
C ALA A 14 -5.96 -35.10 28.34
N VAL A 15 -5.83 -35.19 29.67
CA VAL A 15 -4.62 -35.66 30.36
C VAL A 15 -4.43 -37.16 30.21
N ASP A 16 -5.47 -37.97 30.32
CA ASP A 16 -5.39 -39.44 30.11
C ASP A 16 -4.99 -39.79 28.67
N THR A 17 -5.55 -39.06 27.69
CA THR A 17 -5.21 -39.23 26.27
C THR A 17 -3.76 -38.83 25.96
N ALA A 18 -3.21 -37.87 26.72
CA ALA A 18 -1.81 -37.46 26.63
C ALA A 18 -0.86 -38.43 27.36
N MET A 19 -1.29 -39.05 28.47
CA MET A 19 -0.52 -40.08 29.18
C MET A 19 -0.33 -41.36 28.35
N ASP A 20 -1.34 -41.79 27.58
CA ASP A 20 -1.21 -42.98 26.72
C ASP A 20 -0.21 -42.81 25.57
N LYS A 21 0.03 -41.57 25.12
CA LYS A 21 0.93 -41.26 23.99
C LYS A 21 2.34 -40.83 24.40
N ALA A 22 2.62 -40.66 25.70
CA ALA A 22 3.91 -40.16 26.19
C ALA A 22 4.76 -41.27 26.83
N SER A 23 6.10 -41.20 26.66
CA SER A 23 7.05 -42.15 27.24
C SER A 23 7.22 -41.96 28.76
N GLY A 24 7.72 -43.00 29.44
CA GLY A 24 7.58 -43.19 30.89
C GLY A 24 8.02 -42.04 31.82
N ALA A 25 9.00 -41.21 31.41
CA ALA A 25 9.45 -40.07 32.22
C ALA A 25 8.46 -38.89 32.25
N VAL A 26 7.58 -38.78 31.24
CA VAL A 26 6.54 -37.73 31.17
C VAL A 26 5.30 -38.12 31.97
N ARG A 27 5.09 -39.42 32.22
CA ARG A 27 3.94 -39.91 32.98
C ARG A 27 4.04 -39.60 34.49
N SER A 28 5.24 -39.66 35.06
CA SER A 28 5.43 -39.40 36.50
C SER A 28 5.31 -37.91 36.87
N SER A 29 5.72 -37.01 35.98
CA SER A 29 5.57 -35.57 36.17
C SER A 29 4.11 -35.12 36.03
N LEU A 30 3.35 -35.73 35.12
CA LEU A 30 1.90 -35.49 35.00
C LEU A 30 1.11 -36.02 36.21
N ALA A 31 1.50 -37.15 36.79
CA ALA A 31 0.87 -37.68 38.01
C ALA A 31 1.07 -36.76 39.23
N TRP A 32 2.26 -36.16 39.37
CA TRP A 32 2.53 -35.18 40.43
C TRP A 32 1.68 -33.90 40.26
N LEU A 33 1.55 -33.40 39.03
CA LEU A 33 0.72 -32.23 38.72
C LEU A 33 -0.77 -32.48 39.03
N ALA A 34 -1.27 -33.69 38.73
CA ALA A 34 -2.63 -34.08 39.08
C ALA A 34 -2.86 -34.14 40.61
N GLY A 35 -1.85 -34.59 41.38
CA GLY A 35 -1.89 -34.60 42.84
C GLY A 35 -1.87 -33.20 43.46
N ALA A 36 -1.05 -32.29 42.93
CA ALA A 36 -0.95 -30.90 43.38
C ALA A 36 -2.21 -30.08 43.05
N ALA A 37 -2.89 -30.39 41.94
CA ALA A 37 -4.15 -29.75 41.58
C ALA A 37 -5.29 -30.08 42.57
N LYS A 38 -5.29 -31.28 43.16
CA LYS A 38 -6.29 -31.68 44.16
C LYS A 38 -6.09 -31.01 45.52
N THR A 39 -4.83 -30.89 45.97
CA THR A 39 -4.53 -30.23 47.25
C THR A 39 -4.62 -28.70 47.17
N GLY A 40 -4.44 -28.11 45.98
CA GLY A 40 -4.63 -26.68 45.75
C GLY A 40 -6.09 -26.21 45.74
N MET A 41 -7.06 -27.12 45.64
CA MET A 41 -8.49 -26.75 45.58
C MET A 41 -9.14 -26.56 46.95
N GLU A 42 -8.58 -27.09 48.05
CA GLU A 42 -9.17 -26.98 49.39
C GLU A 42 -8.69 -25.75 50.19
N SER A 43 -7.54 -25.14 49.84
CA SER A 43 -6.98 -23.98 50.53
C SER A 43 -7.37 -22.60 49.93
N GLY A 44 -8.25 -22.58 48.92
CA GLY A 44 -8.57 -21.37 48.15
C GLY A 44 -9.41 -20.31 48.87
N GLN A 45 -10.10 -20.63 49.97
CA GLN A 45 -11.02 -19.69 50.64
C GLN A 45 -10.35 -18.77 51.67
N GLU A 46 -9.33 -19.23 52.40
CA GLU A 46 -8.65 -18.43 53.43
C GLU A 46 -7.68 -17.38 52.85
N VAL A 47 -7.16 -17.65 51.65
CA VAL A 47 -6.28 -16.73 50.90
C VAL A 47 -7.07 -15.60 50.23
N LEU A 48 -8.35 -15.81 49.93
CA LEU A 48 -9.22 -14.81 49.30
C LEU A 48 -9.66 -13.71 50.27
N GLU A 49 -10.02 -14.07 51.51
CA GLU A 49 -10.41 -13.11 52.56
C GLU A 49 -9.21 -12.27 53.03
N SER A 50 -8.06 -12.92 53.26
CA SER A 50 -6.81 -12.24 53.62
C SER A 50 -6.23 -11.40 52.46
N GLY A 51 -6.50 -11.78 51.21
CA GLY A 51 -6.17 -11.01 50.01
C GLY A 51 -7.01 -9.74 49.86
N LYS A 52 -8.33 -9.80 50.11
CA LYS A 52 -9.21 -8.62 50.07
C LYS A 52 -8.89 -7.60 51.17
N ALA A 53 -8.57 -8.07 52.38
CA ALA A 53 -8.21 -7.18 53.49
C ALA A 53 -6.89 -6.42 53.22
N LYS A 54 -5.90 -7.08 52.61
CA LYS A 54 -4.64 -6.43 52.21
C LYS A 54 -4.80 -5.51 50.98
N ALA A 55 -5.72 -5.84 50.06
CA ALA A 55 -6.05 -4.98 48.93
C ALA A 55 -6.80 -3.70 49.37
N ALA A 56 -7.70 -3.80 50.37
CA ALA A 56 -8.39 -2.63 50.93
C ALA A 56 -7.41 -1.69 51.67
N ALA A 57 -6.51 -2.24 52.48
CA ALA A 57 -5.48 -1.45 53.16
C ALA A 57 -4.47 -0.79 52.19
N ALA A 58 -4.15 -1.48 51.08
CA ALA A 58 -3.30 -0.90 50.03
C ALA A 58 -4.03 0.21 49.24
N ALA A 59 -5.34 0.07 49.01
CA ALA A 59 -6.14 1.09 48.34
C ALA A 59 -6.24 2.37 49.18
N GLU A 60 -6.38 2.26 50.50
CA GLU A 60 -6.41 3.43 51.41
C GLU A 60 -5.09 4.22 51.39
N LEU A 61 -3.94 3.53 51.41
CA LEU A 61 -2.64 4.19 51.32
C LEU A 61 -2.39 4.86 49.96
N VAL A 62 -2.88 4.25 48.87
CA VAL A 62 -2.81 4.85 47.54
C VAL A 62 -3.69 6.09 47.45
N ASN A 63 -4.90 6.04 48.01
CA ASN A 63 -5.82 7.18 48.02
C ASN A 63 -5.26 8.34 48.86
N GLU A 64 -4.67 8.08 50.02
CA GLU A 64 -4.08 9.13 50.86
C GLU A 64 -2.89 9.84 50.18
N GLN A 65 -2.06 9.10 49.44
CA GLN A 65 -0.94 9.68 48.68
C GLN A 65 -1.43 10.42 47.44
N GLN A 66 -2.49 9.94 46.80
CA GLN A 66 -3.15 10.62 45.69
C GLN A 66 -3.74 11.95 46.15
N ASP A 67 -4.46 11.98 47.27
CA ASP A 67 -5.10 13.20 47.79
C ASP A 67 -4.08 14.28 48.17
N LYS A 68 -2.91 13.90 48.69
CA LYS A 68 -1.80 14.84 48.96
C LYS A 68 -1.21 15.40 47.67
N ALA A 69 -0.98 14.56 46.66
CA ALA A 69 -0.44 14.99 45.37
C ALA A 69 -1.43 15.89 44.60
N PHE A 70 -2.71 15.53 44.59
CA PHE A 70 -3.77 16.35 44.00
C PHE A 70 -4.05 17.62 44.80
N GLY A 71 -3.85 17.60 46.13
CA GLY A 71 -3.94 18.78 46.99
C GLY A 71 -2.95 19.87 46.60
N VAL A 72 -1.67 19.53 46.43
CA VAL A 72 -0.63 20.50 46.01
C VAL A 72 -0.90 21.06 44.61
N LEU A 73 -1.38 20.21 43.69
CA LEU A 73 -1.78 20.66 42.35
C LEU A 73 -2.98 21.61 42.40
N LYS A 74 -3.97 21.30 43.25
CA LYS A 74 -5.16 22.13 43.43
C LYS A 74 -4.82 23.47 44.08
N GLU A 75 -3.94 23.51 45.07
CA GLU A 75 -3.41 24.74 45.65
C GLU A 75 -2.68 25.60 44.60
N GLY A 76 -1.89 24.97 43.72
CA GLY A 76 -1.24 25.67 42.61
C GLY A 76 -2.23 26.25 41.61
N VAL A 77 -3.32 25.53 41.31
CA VAL A 77 -4.40 26.01 40.44
C VAL A 77 -5.19 27.14 41.11
N ASP A 78 -5.53 26.99 42.39
CA ASP A 78 -6.24 27.99 43.16
C ASP A 78 -5.42 29.28 43.30
N TYR A 79 -4.10 29.17 43.44
CA TYR A 79 -3.17 30.31 43.43
C TYR A 79 -3.16 31.06 42.09
N VAL A 80 -3.19 30.31 40.98
CA VAL A 80 -3.24 30.87 39.61
C VAL A 80 -4.60 31.51 39.31
N VAL A 81 -5.68 30.92 39.78
CA VAL A 81 -7.05 31.45 39.67
C VAL A 81 -7.20 32.73 40.50
N ALA A 82 -6.58 32.79 41.68
CA ALA A 82 -6.58 33.99 42.53
C ALA A 82 -5.75 35.15 41.95
N ARG A 83 -4.80 34.87 41.05
CA ARG A 83 -3.91 35.87 40.42
C ARG A 83 -3.86 35.71 38.91
N PRO A 84 -4.93 36.11 38.19
CA PRO A 84 -5.00 35.97 36.74
C PRO A 84 -3.86 36.70 36.00
N GLU A 85 -3.32 37.78 36.60
CA GLU A 85 -2.17 38.53 36.09
C GLU A 85 -0.87 37.74 35.96
N ILE A 86 -0.70 36.67 36.75
CA ILE A 86 0.46 35.75 36.69
C ILE A 86 0.08 34.48 35.92
N GLY A 87 -1.16 34.03 36.06
CA GLY A 87 -1.69 32.83 35.43
C GLY A 87 -1.69 32.86 33.91
N TYR A 88 -2.26 33.91 33.32
CA TYR A 88 -2.37 34.03 31.86
C TYR A 88 -1.01 34.07 31.14
N PRO A 89 0.00 34.87 31.55
CA PRO A 89 1.29 34.86 30.88
C PRO A 89 2.06 33.56 31.08
N LEU A 90 1.93 32.90 32.24
CA LEU A 90 2.57 31.60 32.50
C LEU A 90 1.96 30.50 31.62
N ALA A 91 0.63 30.47 31.51
CA ALA A 91 -0.08 29.54 30.63
C ALA A 91 0.25 29.80 29.15
N ALA A 92 0.32 31.07 28.73
CA ALA A 92 0.74 31.46 27.38
C ALA A 92 2.19 31.06 27.09
N ALA A 93 3.12 31.26 28.03
CA ALA A 93 4.51 30.85 27.87
C ALA A 93 4.66 29.32 27.82
N ALA A 94 3.92 28.58 28.67
CA ALA A 94 3.92 27.13 28.67
C ALA A 94 3.36 26.55 27.37
N THR A 95 2.28 27.14 26.84
CA THR A 95 1.71 26.75 25.54
C THR A 95 2.63 27.08 24.39
N ILE A 96 3.25 28.26 24.37
CA ILE A 96 4.28 28.62 23.38
C ILE A 96 5.45 27.62 23.43
N ALA A 97 5.96 27.30 24.61
CA ALA A 97 7.03 26.31 24.80
C ALA A 97 6.61 24.86 24.47
N ALA A 98 5.32 24.56 24.44
CA ALA A 98 4.81 23.27 23.98
C ALA A 98 4.85 23.11 22.46
N PHE A 99 4.84 24.21 21.69
CA PHE A 99 4.91 24.13 20.24
C PHE A 99 6.29 23.63 19.75
N PRO A 100 6.33 22.71 18.77
CA PRO A 100 7.57 22.11 18.28
C PRO A 100 8.53 23.14 17.64
N GLY A 101 7.99 24.21 17.05
CA GLY A 101 8.79 25.31 16.50
C GLY A 101 9.54 26.11 17.57
N ALA A 102 8.83 26.51 18.63
CA ALA A 102 9.41 27.29 19.73
C ALA A 102 10.47 26.49 20.49
N ARG A 103 10.23 25.19 20.74
CA ARG A 103 11.23 24.29 21.33
C ARG A 103 12.52 24.24 20.51
N ARG A 104 12.40 24.13 19.18
CA ARG A 104 13.56 24.07 18.27
C ARG A 104 14.33 25.39 18.23
N LEU A 105 13.62 26.51 18.34
CA LEU A 105 14.19 27.85 18.33
C LEU A 105 14.91 28.14 19.66
N LEU A 106 14.27 27.84 20.79
CA LEU A 106 14.88 27.90 22.12
C LEU A 106 16.12 27.02 22.20
N PHE A 107 16.05 25.77 21.72
CA PHE A 107 17.20 24.87 21.69
C PHE A 107 18.36 25.40 20.84
N ARG A 108 18.08 26.01 19.67
CA ARG A 108 19.13 26.65 18.85
C ARG A 108 19.75 27.86 19.55
N LEU A 109 18.95 28.66 20.27
CA LEU A 109 19.42 29.86 20.96
C LEU A 109 20.19 29.54 22.26
N THR A 110 19.82 28.49 22.98
CA THR A 110 20.42 28.13 24.28
C THR A 110 21.56 27.13 24.13
N VAL A 111 21.35 26.01 23.44
CA VAL A 111 22.36 24.95 23.30
C VAL A 111 23.39 25.30 22.23
N GLY A 112 23.03 26.13 21.25
CA GLY A 112 23.97 26.63 20.25
C GLY A 112 25.14 27.45 20.83
N ARG A 113 24.95 28.06 22.02
CA ARG A 113 25.98 28.85 22.72
C ARG A 113 27.05 27.98 23.40
N PHE A 114 26.72 26.72 23.73
CA PHE A 114 27.63 25.80 24.44
C PHE A 114 28.42 24.87 23.51
N ARG A 115 28.29 25.00 22.18
CA ARG A 115 29.14 24.27 21.24
C ARG A 115 30.49 24.96 21.11
N SER A 116 31.57 24.20 21.26
CA SER A 116 32.90 24.67 20.91
C SER A 116 32.95 25.01 19.41
N PRO A 117 33.70 26.05 19.00
CA PRO A 117 33.87 26.38 17.59
C PRO A 117 34.44 25.19 16.80
N GLU A 118 35.33 24.42 17.41
CA GLU A 118 35.93 23.20 16.83
C GLU A 118 34.88 22.12 16.54
N ALA A 119 33.92 21.88 17.44
CA ALA A 119 32.85 20.89 17.20
C ALA A 119 31.87 21.32 16.09
N VAL A 120 31.73 22.63 15.85
CA VAL A 120 30.94 23.13 14.71
C VAL A 120 31.67 22.92 13.39
N VAL A 121 32.98 23.14 13.37
CA VAL A 121 33.84 22.91 12.20
C VAL A 121 33.91 21.42 11.86
N GLU A 122 34.19 20.56 12.84
CA GLU A 122 34.21 19.10 12.65
C GLU A 122 32.85 18.58 12.16
N GLY A 123 31.75 19.08 12.73
CA GLY A 123 30.41 18.74 12.27
C GLY A 123 30.09 19.26 10.86
N ALA A 124 30.69 20.38 10.44
CA ALA A 124 30.57 20.90 9.08
C ALA A 124 31.39 20.07 8.08
N GLU A 125 32.60 19.64 8.44
CA GLU A 125 33.46 18.78 7.63
C GLU A 125 32.79 17.42 7.39
N GLN A 126 32.23 16.79 8.44
CA GLN A 126 31.47 15.55 8.30
C GLN A 126 30.28 15.72 7.36
N ARG A 127 29.54 16.83 7.49
CA ARG A 127 28.41 17.13 6.59
C ARG A 127 28.86 17.35 5.15
N LEU A 128 29.96 18.06 4.93
CA LEU A 128 30.53 18.26 3.59
C LEU A 128 30.98 16.92 2.98
N GLY A 129 31.60 16.04 3.75
CA GLY A 129 31.94 14.69 3.30
C GLY A 129 30.71 13.87 2.88
N THR A 130 29.64 13.88 3.70
CA THR A 130 28.39 13.20 3.34
C THR A 130 27.70 13.82 2.13
N LEU A 131 27.82 15.14 1.95
CA LEU A 131 27.25 15.85 0.82
C LEU A 131 28.01 15.54 -0.47
N GLY A 132 29.34 15.49 -0.41
CA GLY A 132 30.18 15.07 -1.54
C GLY A 132 29.82 13.67 -2.03
N ALA A 133 29.72 12.71 -1.11
CA ALA A 133 29.31 11.34 -1.46
C ALA A 133 27.93 11.29 -2.15
N ARG A 134 26.95 12.07 -1.66
CA ARG A 134 25.62 12.16 -2.27
C ARG A 134 25.65 12.78 -3.67
N ILE A 135 26.47 13.80 -3.88
CA ILE A 135 26.62 14.43 -5.20
C ILE A 135 27.20 13.43 -6.21
N ASP A 136 28.19 12.65 -5.81
CA ASP A 136 28.76 11.62 -6.67
C ASP A 136 27.75 10.53 -7.02
N ASP A 137 26.92 10.11 -6.05
CA ASP A 137 25.84 9.16 -6.27
C ASP A 137 24.78 9.73 -7.22
N TYR A 138 24.36 10.99 -7.05
CA TYR A 138 23.45 11.65 -7.98
C TYR A 138 24.03 11.77 -9.39
N GLY A 139 25.34 12.03 -9.51
CA GLY A 139 26.03 12.04 -10.81
C GLY A 139 25.94 10.67 -11.51
N LYS A 140 26.19 9.58 -10.79
CA LYS A 140 26.10 8.21 -11.32
C LYS A 140 24.66 7.84 -11.69
N GLU A 141 23.69 8.18 -10.84
CA GLU A 141 22.28 7.95 -11.11
C GLU A 141 21.81 8.73 -12.33
N ALA A 142 22.21 10.00 -12.47
CA ALA A 142 21.88 10.83 -13.62
C ALA A 142 22.41 10.22 -14.93
N GLN A 143 23.66 9.77 -14.96
CA GLN A 143 24.23 9.09 -16.13
C GLN A 143 23.47 7.80 -16.48
N LYS A 144 23.11 7.00 -15.47
CA LYS A 144 22.33 5.77 -15.65
C LYS A 144 20.93 6.06 -16.21
N LEU A 145 20.27 7.09 -15.70
CA LEU A 145 18.94 7.51 -16.19
C LEU A 145 19.04 8.06 -17.61
N GLN A 146 20.08 8.84 -17.93
CA GLN A 146 20.31 9.35 -19.28
C GLN A 146 20.54 8.22 -20.28
N ALA A 147 21.36 7.22 -19.94
CA ALA A 147 21.58 6.06 -20.80
C ALA A 147 20.27 5.28 -21.07
N ARG A 148 19.43 5.11 -20.05
CA ARG A 148 18.10 4.49 -20.20
C ARG A 148 17.18 5.33 -21.08
N ALA A 149 17.19 6.65 -20.93
CA ALA A 149 16.38 7.55 -21.74
C ALA A 149 16.79 7.52 -23.22
N LEU A 150 18.10 7.48 -23.51
CA LEU A 150 18.61 7.35 -24.87
C LEU A 150 18.21 6.01 -25.51
N SER A 151 18.38 4.90 -24.79
CA SER A 151 17.92 3.57 -25.24
C SER A 151 16.41 3.57 -25.53
N ALA A 152 15.59 4.13 -24.64
CA ALA A 152 14.15 4.21 -24.85
C ALA A 152 13.80 5.10 -26.08
N HIS A 153 14.54 6.17 -26.31
CA HIS A 153 14.36 7.03 -27.49
C HIS A 153 14.72 6.30 -28.79
N GLU A 154 15.81 5.54 -28.82
CA GLU A 154 16.17 4.70 -29.97
C GLU A 154 15.12 3.62 -30.25
N GLU A 155 14.56 2.99 -29.21
CA GLU A 155 13.48 2.02 -29.37
C GLU A 155 12.20 2.66 -29.88
N MET A 156 11.84 3.84 -29.36
CA MET A 156 10.68 4.61 -29.80
C MET A 156 10.79 5.00 -31.28
N THR A 157 11.93 5.56 -31.70
CA THR A 157 12.17 5.96 -33.09
C THR A 157 12.14 4.77 -34.06
N ARG A 158 12.69 3.61 -33.65
CA ARG A 158 12.59 2.35 -34.40
C ARG A 158 11.14 1.86 -34.47
N GLY A 159 10.40 1.88 -33.36
CA GLY A 159 8.98 1.51 -33.29
C GLY A 159 8.11 2.38 -34.20
N TYR A 160 8.34 3.69 -34.16
CA TYR A 160 7.66 4.67 -35.02
C TYR A 160 7.93 4.41 -36.51
N SER A 161 9.17 4.13 -36.88
CA SER A 161 9.54 3.80 -38.26
C SER A 161 8.82 2.53 -38.76
N LYS A 162 8.71 1.50 -37.92
CA LYS A 162 7.94 0.28 -38.22
C LYS A 162 6.45 0.56 -38.38
N LEU A 163 5.88 1.39 -37.52
CA LEU A 163 4.46 1.78 -37.60
C LEU A 163 4.16 2.54 -38.90
N LYS A 164 5.05 3.45 -39.30
CA LYS A 164 4.96 4.18 -40.57
C LYS A 164 5.05 3.25 -41.78
N ALA A 165 5.95 2.27 -41.75
CA ALA A 165 6.06 1.26 -42.81
C ALA A 165 4.77 0.43 -42.92
N ALA A 166 4.26 -0.10 -41.80
CA ALA A 166 3.01 -0.86 -41.76
C ALA A 166 1.81 -0.03 -42.27
N ARG A 167 1.74 1.26 -41.92
CA ARG A 167 0.73 2.19 -42.45
C ARG A 167 0.80 2.31 -43.97
N SER A 168 2.00 2.49 -44.52
CA SER A 168 2.22 2.59 -45.97
C SER A 168 1.80 1.31 -46.69
N GLU A 169 2.12 0.14 -46.14
CA GLU A 169 1.70 -1.15 -46.68
C GLU A 169 0.17 -1.31 -46.64
N LEU A 170 -0.48 -0.95 -45.53
CA LEU A 170 -1.93 -0.97 -45.40
C LEU A 170 -2.61 0.01 -46.37
N GLN A 171 -2.05 1.20 -46.59
CA GLN A 171 -2.55 2.16 -47.59
C GLN A 171 -2.43 1.60 -49.02
N ARG A 172 -1.33 0.91 -49.32
CA ARG A 172 -1.15 0.23 -50.62
C ARG A 172 -2.18 -0.88 -50.79
N LEU A 173 -2.39 -1.70 -49.77
CA LEU A 173 -3.39 -2.77 -49.76
C LEU A 173 -4.80 -2.19 -49.90
N GLN A 174 -5.14 -1.16 -49.14
CA GLN A 174 -6.42 -0.46 -49.23
C GLN A 174 -6.67 0.04 -50.66
N SER A 175 -5.66 0.62 -51.30
CA SER A 175 -5.75 1.11 -52.69
C SER A 175 -5.94 -0.03 -53.68
N ALA A 176 -5.26 -1.16 -53.48
CA ALA A 176 -5.42 -2.35 -54.32
C ALA A 176 -6.83 -2.96 -54.16
N VAL A 177 -7.32 -3.10 -52.93
CA VAL A 177 -8.68 -3.57 -52.64
C VAL A 177 -9.72 -2.60 -53.18
N GLY A 178 -9.49 -1.29 -53.11
CA GLY A 178 -10.38 -0.29 -53.72
C GLY A 178 -10.40 -0.33 -55.25
N LYS A 179 -9.36 -0.89 -55.91
CA LYS A 179 -9.39 -1.18 -57.35
C LYS A 179 -10.18 -2.45 -57.65
N THR A 180 -10.01 -3.51 -56.85
CA THR A 180 -10.79 -4.76 -57.02
C THR A 180 -12.27 -4.55 -56.70
N GLU A 181 -12.61 -3.71 -55.73
CA GLU A 181 -13.99 -3.30 -55.44
C GLU A 181 -14.64 -2.65 -56.68
N ARG A 182 -13.93 -1.72 -57.33
CA ARG A 182 -14.39 -1.05 -58.54
C ARG A 182 -14.55 -2.03 -59.72
N ALA A 183 -13.60 -2.94 -59.89
CA ALA A 183 -13.69 -3.96 -60.93
C ALA A 183 -14.87 -4.92 -60.70
N ALA A 184 -15.08 -5.38 -59.46
CA ALA A 184 -16.21 -6.24 -59.11
C ALA A 184 -17.55 -5.51 -59.27
N ALA A 185 -17.61 -4.22 -58.95
CA ALA A 185 -18.78 -3.39 -59.18
C ALA A 185 -19.09 -3.22 -60.69
N ALA A 186 -18.04 -3.06 -61.52
CA ALA A 186 -18.21 -3.00 -62.97
C ALA A 186 -18.75 -4.31 -63.55
N VAL A 187 -18.19 -5.47 -63.15
CA VAL A 187 -18.69 -6.79 -63.59
C VAL A 187 -20.16 -7.00 -63.18
N LEU A 188 -20.53 -6.57 -61.97
CA LEU A 188 -21.92 -6.67 -61.52
C LEU A 188 -22.86 -5.75 -62.32
N GLU A 189 -22.39 -4.59 -62.76
CA GLU A 189 -23.15 -3.68 -63.61
C GLU A 189 -23.28 -4.23 -65.04
N ASP A 190 -22.22 -4.79 -65.61
CA ASP A 190 -22.26 -5.46 -66.91
C ASP A 190 -23.27 -6.61 -66.91
N LEU A 191 -23.22 -7.48 -65.89
CA LEU A 191 -24.19 -8.58 -65.71
C LEU A 191 -25.63 -8.07 -65.51
N ARG A 192 -25.80 -6.87 -64.95
CA ARG A 192 -27.11 -6.25 -64.78
C ARG A 192 -27.72 -5.84 -66.13
N THR A 193 -26.91 -5.48 -67.11
CA THR A 193 -27.39 -5.11 -68.46
C THR A 193 -27.83 -6.33 -69.28
N VAL A 194 -27.12 -7.46 -69.18
CA VAL A 194 -27.37 -8.71 -69.96
C VAL A 194 -28.53 -9.54 -69.39
N SER A 195 -28.88 -9.33 -68.12
CA SER A 195 -29.76 -10.15 -67.28
C SER A 195 -31.20 -10.36 -67.77
N LYS A 196 -31.68 -9.68 -68.82
CA LYS A 196 -33.04 -9.93 -69.34
C LYS A 196 -33.16 -11.21 -70.19
N ALA A 197 -32.05 -11.83 -70.58
CA ALA A 197 -32.05 -12.86 -71.63
C ALA A 197 -31.61 -14.28 -71.20
N THR A 198 -30.88 -14.46 -70.08
CA THR A 198 -30.19 -15.75 -69.82
C THR A 198 -30.16 -16.15 -68.33
N PRO A 199 -30.53 -17.40 -67.95
CA PRO A 199 -30.51 -17.86 -66.56
C PRO A 199 -29.11 -17.99 -65.93
N LYS A 200 -28.07 -18.27 -66.70
CA LYS A 200 -26.67 -18.26 -66.19
C LYS A 200 -26.22 -16.88 -65.68
N ALA A 201 -26.82 -15.80 -66.20
CA ALA A 201 -26.48 -14.45 -65.77
C ALA A 201 -27.00 -14.14 -64.35
N THR A 202 -28.11 -14.78 -63.92
CA THR A 202 -28.65 -14.55 -62.58
C THR A 202 -27.80 -15.22 -61.50
N GLU A 203 -27.27 -16.41 -61.76
CA GLU A 203 -26.35 -17.11 -60.84
C GLU A 203 -25.04 -16.33 -60.67
N LEU A 204 -24.39 -15.94 -61.79
CA LEU A 204 -23.16 -15.14 -61.76
C LEU A 204 -23.34 -13.80 -61.05
N ARG A 205 -24.53 -13.21 -61.14
CA ARG A 205 -24.84 -11.96 -60.44
C ARG A 205 -24.92 -12.16 -58.92
N ALA A 206 -25.53 -13.25 -58.46
CA ALA A 206 -25.59 -13.57 -57.04
C ALA A 206 -24.17 -13.76 -56.47
N GLU A 207 -23.31 -14.50 -57.17
CA GLU A 207 -21.92 -14.68 -56.79
C GLU A 207 -21.12 -13.37 -56.82
N ALA A 208 -21.26 -12.56 -57.88
CA ALA A 208 -20.58 -11.28 -57.99
C ALA A 208 -21.02 -10.30 -56.88
N ALA A 209 -22.31 -10.30 -56.52
CA ALA A 209 -22.84 -9.48 -55.43
C ALA A 209 -22.26 -9.90 -54.08
N GLN A 210 -22.19 -11.21 -53.81
CA GLN A 210 -21.57 -11.73 -52.59
C GLN A 210 -20.09 -11.37 -52.49
N LYS A 211 -19.32 -11.57 -53.57
CA LYS A 211 -17.89 -11.20 -53.62
C LYS A 211 -17.68 -9.70 -53.45
N LEU A 212 -18.51 -8.87 -54.09
CA LEU A 212 -18.46 -7.41 -53.93
C LEU A 212 -18.75 -6.98 -52.48
N ALA A 213 -19.75 -7.59 -51.83
CA ALA A 213 -20.06 -7.29 -50.44
C ALA A 213 -18.89 -7.65 -49.51
N ALA A 214 -18.26 -8.80 -49.72
CA ALA A 214 -17.07 -9.22 -48.97
C ALA A 214 -15.89 -8.24 -49.15
N VAL A 215 -15.60 -7.84 -50.39
CA VAL A 215 -14.52 -6.88 -50.70
C VAL A 215 -14.81 -5.51 -50.08
N LYS A 216 -16.06 -5.04 -50.13
CA LYS A 216 -16.48 -3.78 -49.47
C LYS A 216 -16.26 -3.81 -47.97
N GLN A 217 -16.60 -4.92 -47.32
CA GLN A 217 -16.39 -5.08 -45.89
C GLN A 217 -14.89 -5.04 -45.55
N GLN A 218 -14.05 -5.75 -46.31
CA GLN A 218 -12.59 -5.72 -46.13
C GLN A 218 -12.01 -4.32 -46.36
N HIS A 219 -12.45 -3.61 -47.40
CA HIS A 219 -11.99 -2.25 -47.68
C HIS A 219 -12.36 -1.27 -46.55
N ALA A 220 -13.57 -1.39 -45.99
CA ALA A 220 -14.01 -0.58 -44.85
C ALA A 220 -13.19 -0.86 -43.58
N LEU A 221 -12.83 -2.12 -43.32
CA LEU A 221 -11.96 -2.50 -42.20
C LEU A 221 -10.55 -1.91 -42.38
N LEU A 222 -9.92 -2.11 -43.54
CA LEU A 222 -8.59 -1.54 -43.84
C LEU A 222 -8.57 -0.03 -43.67
N ARG A 223 -9.63 0.66 -44.10
CA ARG A 223 -9.76 2.12 -43.93
C ARG A 223 -9.81 2.54 -42.45
N LYS A 224 -10.45 1.75 -41.59
CA LYS A 224 -10.47 2.01 -40.13
C LYS A 224 -9.09 1.80 -39.53
N GLU A 225 -8.40 0.73 -39.88
CA GLU A 225 -7.04 0.44 -39.40
C GLU A 225 -6.04 1.53 -39.80
N VAL A 226 -6.04 1.95 -41.07
CA VAL A 226 -5.18 3.06 -41.53
C VAL A 226 -5.49 4.33 -40.76
N LYS A 227 -6.77 4.64 -40.51
CA LYS A 227 -7.15 5.83 -39.74
C LYS A 227 -6.75 5.72 -38.27
N TRP A 228 -6.81 4.51 -37.68
CA TRP A 228 -6.38 4.27 -36.31
C TRP A 228 -4.86 4.45 -36.17
N ILE A 229 -4.07 3.85 -37.07
CA ILE A 229 -2.61 4.04 -37.09
C ILE A 229 -2.25 5.52 -37.32
N ALA A 230 -2.96 6.21 -38.20
CA ALA A 230 -2.74 7.64 -38.43
C ALA A 230 -3.03 8.53 -37.21
N LYS A 231 -3.87 8.09 -36.26
CA LYS A 231 -4.11 8.82 -35.00
C LYS A 231 -3.02 8.60 -33.97
N LEU A 232 -2.28 7.50 -34.06
CA LEU A 232 -1.13 7.22 -33.21
C LEU A 232 0.12 8.02 -33.63
N ASP A 233 0.06 8.65 -34.80
CA ASP A 233 1.13 9.42 -35.45
C ASP A 233 1.21 10.88 -34.90
N VAL A 234 0.80 11.11 -33.64
CA VAL A 234 0.83 12.42 -32.94
C VAL A 234 2.08 12.55 -32.08
#